data_AF-A0A2U3E6V6-F1
#
_entry.id   AF-A0A2U3E6V6-F1
#
_cell.length_a   1.000
_cell.length_b   1.000
_cell.length_c   1.000
_cell.angle_alpha   90.00
_cell.angle_beta   90.00
_cell.angle_gamma   90.00
#
_symmetry.space_group_name_H-M   'P 1'
#
loop_
_entity.id
_entity.type
_entity.pdbx_description
1 polymer ?
#
loop_
_entity_poly.entity_id
_entity_poly.type
_entity_poly.pdbx_seq_one_letter_code
_entity_poly.pdbx_strand_id
1 'polypeptide(L)'
;MLTYAIIDKSLPPSPEDPDGQLVGMISYVDADDESYSVEIGFIIVTPEFQNRGIGTRAAALMVKHALDREEDGGLGLCRVEWHCSTMNTASIKTAHKLRFREIGVVEYERILPEAEARGKIGNGKAKPPRNRPSDQWRDLVMFAISWSAWEGEVKPHVTRLL
;
A
#
# COMPACT_ATOMS: atom_id res chain seq x y z
N MET A 1 -5.94 -5.99 11.33
CA MET A 1 -5.49 -4.69 10.79
C MET A 1 -4.78 -3.92 11.88
N LEU A 2 -3.58 -3.44 11.60
CA LEU A 2 -2.80 -2.56 12.48
C LEU A 2 -2.47 -1.28 11.71
N THR A 3 -2.84 -0.13 12.27
CA THR A 3 -2.70 1.17 11.62
C THR A 3 -1.64 2.02 12.32
N TYR A 4 -0.78 2.65 11.52
CA TYR A 4 0.27 3.55 11.94
C TYR A 4 -0.05 4.97 11.48
N ALA A 5 0.30 5.95 12.32
CA ALA A 5 0.37 7.35 11.93
C ALA A 5 1.59 7.59 11.04
N ILE A 6 1.44 8.46 10.05
CA ILE A 6 2.58 8.97 9.28
C ILE A 6 2.94 10.34 9.86
N ILE A 7 4.10 10.42 10.50
CA ILE A 7 4.64 11.66 11.10
C ILE A 7 5.76 12.21 10.22
N ASP A 8 5.63 13.44 9.75
CA ASP A 8 6.71 14.15 9.05
C ASP A 8 7.56 14.92 10.05
N LYS A 9 8.71 14.34 10.41
CA LYS A 9 9.68 14.90 11.37
C LYS A 9 10.50 16.07 10.82
N SER A 10 10.34 16.44 9.54
CA SER A 10 10.97 17.64 8.97
C SER A 10 10.17 18.92 9.26
N LEU A 11 8.94 18.76 9.76
CA LEU A 11 8.03 19.83 10.12
C LEU A 11 8.07 20.08 11.64
N PRO A 12 7.68 21.27 12.11
CA PRO A 12 7.65 21.54 13.54
C PRO A 12 6.66 20.60 14.26
N PRO A 13 6.85 20.38 15.57
CA PRO A 13 5.94 19.60 16.39
C PRO A 13 4.48 20.05 16.26
N SER A 14 3.57 19.10 16.42
CA SER A 14 2.13 19.32 16.39
C SER A 14 1.48 18.84 17.70
N PRO A 15 0.23 19.24 18.00
CA PRO A 15 -0.50 18.67 19.14
C PRO A 15 -0.60 17.14 19.09
N GLU A 16 -0.58 16.55 17.89
CA GLU A 16 -0.67 15.11 17.67
C GLU A 16 0.64 14.36 17.93
N ASP A 17 1.80 15.00 17.70
CA ASP A 17 3.12 14.38 17.87
C ASP A 17 4.23 15.41 18.19
N PRO A 18 5.02 15.21 19.27
CA PRO A 18 6.07 16.14 19.67
C PRO A 18 7.29 16.16 18.74
N ASP A 19 7.42 15.18 17.83
CA ASP A 19 8.56 15.05 16.92
C ASP A 19 8.27 15.57 15.51
N GLY A 20 7.02 15.94 15.18
CA GLY A 20 6.64 16.42 13.85
C GLY A 20 5.15 16.64 13.65
N GLN A 21 4.69 16.64 12.40
CA GLN A 21 3.27 16.77 12.07
C GLN A 21 2.65 15.44 11.61
N LEU A 22 1.42 15.17 12.06
CA LEU A 22 0.59 14.10 11.51
C LEU A 22 0.18 14.44 10.07
N VAL A 23 0.68 13.68 9.11
CA VAL A 23 0.43 13.93 7.66
C VAL A 23 -0.38 12.82 6.99
N GLY A 24 -0.69 11.73 7.70
CA GLY A 24 -1.47 10.64 7.14
C GLY A 24 -1.48 9.39 8.01
N MET A 25 -1.93 8.28 7.40
CA MET A 25 -1.94 6.95 8.00
C MET A 25 -1.62 5.87 6.96
N ILE A 26 -1.15 4.73 7.44
CA ILE A 26 -0.83 3.54 6.67
C ILE A 26 -1.10 2.30 7.53
N SER A 27 -1.51 1.18 6.93
CA SER A 27 -1.86 -0.02 7.70
C SER A 27 -1.21 -1.28 7.17
N TYR A 28 -0.94 -2.19 8.09
CA TYR A 28 -0.85 -3.62 7.80
C TYR A 28 -2.25 -4.24 7.85
N VAL A 29 -2.61 -4.96 6.79
CA VAL A 29 -3.87 -5.71 6.67
C VAL A 29 -3.59 -7.13 6.23
N ASP A 30 -4.58 -8.01 6.40
CA ASP A 30 -4.51 -9.42 6.00
C ASP A 30 -3.22 -10.11 6.46
N ALA A 31 -2.84 -9.86 7.72
CA ALA A 31 -1.73 -10.53 8.36
C ALA A 31 -2.06 -12.02 8.55
N ASP A 32 -1.10 -12.87 8.22
CA ASP A 32 -1.20 -14.31 8.35
C ASP A 32 0.04 -14.86 9.06
N ASP A 33 -0.17 -15.36 10.27
CA ASP A 33 0.88 -15.92 11.13
C ASP A 33 1.36 -17.29 10.63
N GLU A 34 0.55 -18.03 9.87
CA GLU A 34 0.96 -19.34 9.35
C GLU A 34 1.94 -19.20 8.19
N SER A 35 1.73 -18.23 7.30
CA SER A 35 2.61 -17.95 6.16
C SER A 35 3.64 -16.85 6.40
N TYR A 36 3.60 -16.19 7.57
CA TYR A 36 4.40 -15.02 7.90
C TYR A 36 4.29 -13.94 6.82
N SER A 37 3.07 -13.50 6.53
CA SER A 37 2.84 -12.48 5.50
C SER A 37 1.84 -11.42 5.90
N VAL A 38 1.89 -10.29 5.20
CA VAL A 38 1.02 -9.14 5.45
C VAL A 38 0.84 -8.31 4.18
N GLU A 39 -0.28 -7.62 4.04
CA GLU A 39 -0.49 -6.58 3.02
C GLU A 39 -0.24 -5.18 3.60
N ILE A 40 0.44 -4.31 2.85
CA ILE A 40 0.42 -2.87 3.10
C ILE A 40 -0.79 -2.25 2.39
N GLY A 41 -1.71 -1.70 3.17
CA GLY A 41 -2.97 -1.14 2.67
C GLY A 41 -3.36 0.17 3.37
N PHE A 42 -4.51 0.71 2.97
CA PHE A 42 -5.12 1.91 3.57
C PHE A 42 -4.15 3.09 3.73
N ILE A 43 -3.35 3.35 2.69
CA ILE A 43 -2.42 4.47 2.67
C ILE A 43 -3.20 5.75 2.36
N ILE A 44 -3.27 6.65 3.33
CA ILE A 44 -3.93 7.94 3.20
C ILE A 44 -2.92 9.01 3.59
N VAL A 45 -2.57 9.86 2.62
CA VAL A 45 -1.83 11.10 2.87
C VAL A 45 -2.82 12.25 2.75
N THR A 46 -2.83 13.11 3.75
CA THR A 46 -3.70 14.30 3.78
C THR A 46 -3.45 15.18 2.55
N PRO A 47 -4.48 15.82 1.96
CA PRO A 47 -4.38 16.50 0.67
C PRO A 47 -3.21 17.48 0.55
N GLU A 48 -2.92 18.22 1.61
CA GLU A 48 -1.86 19.23 1.69
C GLU A 48 -0.47 18.64 1.45
N PHE A 49 -0.29 17.35 1.78
CA PHE A 49 0.98 16.65 1.77
C PHE A 49 1.12 15.61 0.65
N GLN A 50 0.10 15.47 -0.20
CA GLN A 50 0.15 14.60 -1.38
C GLN A 50 1.21 15.08 -2.38
N ASN A 51 1.67 14.15 -3.24
CA ASN A 51 2.71 14.39 -4.26
C ASN A 51 4.10 14.81 -3.72
N ARG A 52 4.34 14.75 -2.40
CA ARG A 52 5.65 15.04 -1.77
C ARG A 52 6.51 13.80 -1.50
N GLY A 53 6.07 12.63 -1.98
CA GLY A 53 6.74 11.34 -1.74
C GLY A 53 6.49 10.72 -0.35
N ILE A 54 5.65 11.34 0.50
CA ILE A 54 5.36 10.86 1.86
C ILE A 54 4.82 9.43 1.84
N GLY A 55 3.81 9.15 1.02
CA GLY A 55 3.23 7.80 0.94
C GLY A 55 4.25 6.74 0.52
N THR A 56 5.17 7.07 -0.39
CA THR A 56 6.27 6.16 -0.77
C THR A 56 7.24 5.91 0.37
N ARG A 57 7.65 6.96 1.11
CA ARG A 57 8.58 6.82 2.24
C ARG A 57 7.94 6.05 3.41
N ALA A 58 6.68 6.33 3.72
CA ALA A 58 5.92 5.58 4.72
C ALA A 58 5.82 4.10 4.33
N ALA A 59 5.48 3.79 3.07
CA ALA A 59 5.46 2.43 2.59
C ALA A 59 6.86 1.76 2.59
N ALA A 60 7.93 2.50 2.29
CA ALA A 60 9.30 1.99 2.39
C ALA A 60 9.67 1.60 3.83
N LEU A 61 9.29 2.42 4.82
CA LEU A 61 9.46 2.12 6.24
C LEU A 61 8.69 0.86 6.64
N MET A 62 7.45 0.72 6.17
CA MET A 62 6.64 -0.47 6.41
C MET A 62 7.29 -1.71 5.78
N VAL A 63 7.66 -1.69 4.49
CA VAL A 63 8.36 -2.82 3.85
C VAL A 63 9.62 -3.22 4.64
N LYS A 64 10.44 -2.24 5.05
CA LYS A 64 11.65 -2.47 5.85
C LYS A 64 11.31 -3.11 7.19
N HIS A 65 10.36 -2.54 7.93
CA HIS A 65 9.96 -3.07 9.23
C HIS A 65 9.38 -4.48 9.13
N ALA A 66 8.57 -4.78 8.11
CA ALA A 66 7.99 -6.11 7.97
C ALA A 66 9.04 -7.20 7.66
N LEU A 67 10.02 -6.89 6.81
CA LEU A 67 10.94 -7.90 6.26
C LEU A 67 12.31 -7.96 6.95
N ASP A 68 12.72 -6.91 7.66
CA ASP A 68 13.94 -6.97 8.47
C ASP A 68 13.82 -8.03 9.57
N ARG A 69 14.97 -8.61 9.93
CA ARG A 69 15.05 -9.58 11.01
C ARG A 69 14.59 -8.97 12.33
N GLU A 70 14.07 -9.80 13.24
CA GLU A 70 13.69 -9.36 14.58
C GLU A 70 14.88 -8.75 15.34
N GLU A 71 16.08 -9.29 15.18
CA GLU A 71 17.32 -8.76 15.76
C GLU A 71 17.70 -7.35 15.23
N ASP A 72 17.22 -6.99 14.04
CA ASP A 72 17.38 -5.67 13.43
C ASP A 72 16.19 -4.73 13.76
N GLY A 73 15.23 -5.17 14.59
CA GLY A 73 14.02 -4.42 14.93
C GLY A 73 12.87 -4.54 13.91
N GLY A 74 12.93 -5.50 12.99
CA GLY A 74 11.84 -5.85 12.09
C GLY A 74 10.92 -6.94 12.64
N LEU A 75 10.00 -7.43 11.79
CA LEU A 75 9.05 -8.50 12.09
C LEU A 75 9.49 -9.87 11.54
N GLY A 76 10.55 -9.94 10.75
CA GLY A 76 11.09 -11.19 10.21
C GLY A 76 10.16 -11.91 9.23
N LEU A 77 9.21 -11.22 8.60
CA LEU A 77 8.18 -11.86 7.76
C LEU A 77 8.75 -12.41 6.44
N CYS A 78 8.06 -13.41 5.89
CA CYS A 78 8.41 -14.05 4.62
C CYS A 78 7.97 -13.24 3.39
N ARG A 79 6.90 -12.43 3.52
CA ARG A 79 6.31 -11.74 2.37
C ARG A 79 5.50 -10.51 2.76
N VAL A 80 5.63 -9.46 1.96
CA VAL A 80 4.75 -8.29 1.99
C VAL A 80 4.00 -8.19 0.67
N GLU A 81 2.69 -7.99 0.75
CA GLU A 81 1.80 -7.82 -0.39
C GLU A 81 1.36 -6.36 -0.56
N TRP A 82 0.94 -6.04 -1.78
CA TRP A 82 0.36 -4.75 -2.13
C TRP A 82 -0.74 -4.96 -3.16
N HIS A 83 -1.94 -4.49 -2.85
CA HIS A 83 -3.10 -4.62 -3.71
C HIS A 83 -3.67 -3.25 -4.08
N CYS A 84 -3.89 -3.01 -5.37
CA CYS A 84 -4.56 -1.79 -5.79
C CYS A 84 -5.43 -2.01 -7.03
N SER A 85 -6.33 -1.05 -7.31
CA SER A 85 -7.09 -1.10 -8.56
C SER A 85 -6.13 -0.94 -9.74
N THR A 86 -6.38 -1.64 -10.84
CA THR A 86 -5.68 -1.42 -12.12
C THR A 86 -5.80 0.03 -12.62
N MET A 87 -6.83 0.76 -12.19
CA MET A 87 -7.02 2.18 -12.51
C MET A 87 -6.21 3.13 -11.61
N ASN A 88 -5.62 2.64 -10.52
CA ASN A 88 -4.85 3.45 -9.57
C ASN A 88 -3.37 3.51 -9.96
N THR A 89 -3.07 4.26 -11.01
CA THR A 89 -1.71 4.40 -11.56
C THR A 89 -0.70 4.95 -10.55
N ALA A 90 -1.12 5.80 -9.61
CA ALA A 90 -0.25 6.33 -8.56
C ALA A 90 0.19 5.26 -7.55
N SER A 91 -0.74 4.37 -7.17
CA SER A 91 -0.44 3.23 -6.30
C SER A 91 0.46 2.20 -7.00
N ILE A 92 0.18 1.88 -8.26
CA ILE A 92 1.02 1.00 -9.10
C ILE A 92 2.45 1.53 -9.21
N LYS A 93 2.61 2.85 -9.48
CA LYS A 93 3.93 3.48 -9.53
C LYS A 93 4.67 3.39 -8.19
N THR A 94 3.95 3.51 -7.06
CA THR A 94 4.54 3.35 -5.73
C THR A 94 5.04 1.91 -5.52
N ALA A 95 4.23 0.90 -5.85
CA ALA A 95 4.62 -0.51 -5.75
C ALA A 95 5.89 -0.81 -6.56
N HIS A 96 5.95 -0.37 -7.83
CA HIS A 96 7.15 -0.53 -8.66
C HIS A 96 8.37 0.23 -8.12
N LYS A 97 8.18 1.46 -7.61
CA LYS A 97 9.28 2.25 -7.02
C LYS A 97 9.91 1.55 -5.82
N LEU A 98 9.12 0.79 -5.06
CA LEU A 98 9.56 -0.03 -3.93
C LEU A 98 10.03 -1.43 -4.34
N ARG A 99 10.12 -1.73 -5.65
CA ARG A 99 10.54 -3.03 -6.20
C ARG A 99 9.62 -4.20 -5.82
N PHE A 100 8.34 -3.92 -5.55
CA PHE A 100 7.36 -5.00 -5.58
C PHE A 100 7.32 -5.62 -6.98
N ARG A 101 7.26 -6.94 -7.02
CA ARG A 101 7.06 -7.72 -8.25
C ARG A 101 5.58 -7.87 -8.49
N GLU A 102 5.14 -7.60 -9.71
CA GLU A 102 3.76 -7.88 -10.14
C GLU A 102 3.51 -9.39 -10.20
N ILE A 103 2.44 -9.82 -9.57
CA ILE A 103 2.01 -11.24 -9.51
C ILE A 103 0.94 -11.49 -10.57
N GLY A 104 0.00 -10.56 -10.73
CA GLY A 104 -1.03 -10.63 -11.76
C GLY A 104 -2.23 -9.74 -11.48
N VAL A 105 -3.23 -9.87 -12.35
CA VAL A 105 -4.50 -9.12 -12.29
C VAL A 105 -5.65 -10.09 -12.05
N VAL A 106 -6.49 -9.78 -11.07
CA VAL A 106 -7.78 -10.43 -10.85
C VAL A 106 -8.86 -9.53 -11.45
N GLU A 107 -9.41 -9.96 -12.58
CA GLU A 107 -10.50 -9.24 -13.23
C GLU A 107 -11.79 -9.35 -12.43
N TYR A 108 -12.58 -8.27 -12.39
CA TYR A 108 -13.85 -8.22 -11.68
C TYR A 108 -13.74 -8.65 -10.20
N GLU A 109 -12.63 -8.34 -9.52
CA GLU A 109 -12.41 -8.68 -8.10
C GLU A 109 -13.53 -8.17 -7.19
N ARG A 110 -14.03 -6.95 -7.45
CA ARG A 110 -15.02 -6.32 -6.56
C ARG A 110 -16.01 -5.43 -7.29
N ILE A 111 -17.25 -5.47 -6.81
CA ILE A 111 -18.29 -4.49 -7.16
C ILE A 111 -18.04 -3.18 -6.41
N LEU A 112 -18.09 -2.08 -7.14
CA LEU A 112 -18.15 -0.72 -6.62
C LEU A 112 -19.62 -0.28 -6.66
N PRO A 113 -20.38 -0.43 -5.56
CA PRO A 113 -21.79 -0.09 -5.54
C PRO A 113 -21.97 1.42 -5.66
N GLU A 114 -22.95 1.82 -6.48
CA GLU A 114 -23.31 3.23 -6.71
C GLU A 114 -22.09 4.09 -7.08
N ALA A 115 -21.24 3.55 -7.96
CA ALA A 115 -19.90 4.07 -8.17
C ALA A 115 -19.91 5.52 -8.65
N GLU A 116 -20.79 5.87 -9.59
CA GLU A 116 -20.90 7.22 -10.14
C GLU A 116 -21.28 8.26 -9.06
N ALA A 117 -22.32 7.96 -8.26
CA ALA A 117 -22.75 8.82 -7.16
C ALA A 117 -21.65 9.04 -6.10
N ARG A 118 -20.70 8.11 -5.99
CA ARG A 118 -19.57 8.14 -5.06
C ARG A 118 -18.25 8.61 -5.69
N GLY A 119 -18.28 9.05 -6.96
CA GLY A 119 -17.08 9.46 -7.71
C GLY A 119 -16.05 8.34 -7.89
N LYS A 120 -16.50 7.08 -7.87
CA LYS A 120 -15.64 5.90 -8.04
C LYS A 120 -15.57 5.50 -9.52
N ILE A 121 -14.36 5.29 -9.98
CA ILE A 121 -14.06 4.88 -11.36
C ILE A 121 -13.96 3.34 -11.39
N GLY A 122 -14.70 2.72 -12.31
CA GLY A 122 -14.60 1.28 -12.58
C GLY A 122 -13.42 0.90 -13.48
N ASN A 123 -13.28 -0.39 -13.75
CA ASN A 123 -12.25 -0.98 -14.62
C ASN A 123 -12.42 -0.63 -16.12
N GLY A 124 -13.49 0.08 -16.49
CA GLY A 124 -13.77 0.49 -17.88
C GLY A 124 -14.21 -0.67 -18.80
N LYS A 125 -14.46 -1.86 -18.25
CA LYS A 125 -14.88 -3.06 -19.00
C LYS A 125 -16.40 -3.20 -19.07
N ALA A 126 -16.87 -4.11 -19.92
CA ALA A 126 -18.28 -4.46 -20.00
C ALA A 126 -18.79 -4.99 -18.65
N LYS A 127 -20.01 -4.62 -18.28
CA LYS A 127 -20.63 -5.08 -17.03
C LYS A 127 -21.11 -6.53 -17.19
N PRO A 128 -20.88 -7.42 -16.20
CA PRO A 128 -21.39 -8.80 -16.25
C PRO A 128 -22.92 -8.84 -16.18
N PRO A 129 -23.57 -9.96 -16.55
CA PRO A 129 -25.02 -10.05 -16.64
C PRO A 129 -25.75 -9.72 -15.32
N ARG A 130 -25.17 -10.14 -14.18
CA ARG A 130 -25.68 -9.80 -12.86
C ARG A 130 -25.01 -8.50 -12.37
N ASN A 131 -25.54 -7.36 -12.77
CA ASN A 131 -25.03 -6.06 -12.35
C ASN A 131 -26.14 -5.00 -12.28
N ARG A 132 -26.14 -4.15 -11.23
CA ARG A 132 -27.04 -3.00 -11.18
C ARG A 132 -26.52 -1.89 -12.09
N PRO A 133 -27.36 -1.10 -12.77
CA PRO A 133 -26.90 -0.02 -13.65
C PRO A 133 -25.93 0.96 -12.98
N SER A 134 -26.16 1.29 -11.71
CA SER A 134 -25.35 2.20 -10.88
C SER A 134 -23.99 1.64 -10.45
N ASP A 135 -23.79 0.33 -10.57
CA ASP A 135 -22.60 -0.33 -10.06
C ASP A 135 -21.52 -0.38 -11.14
N GLN A 136 -20.26 -0.28 -10.70
CA GLN A 136 -19.08 -0.50 -11.53
C GLN A 136 -18.27 -1.68 -10.98
N TRP A 137 -17.32 -2.17 -11.75
CA TRP A 137 -16.41 -3.24 -11.29
C TRP A 137 -14.99 -2.73 -11.15
N ARG A 138 -14.26 -3.33 -10.22
CA ARG A 138 -12.83 -3.08 -10.00
C ARG A 138 -12.07 -4.34 -10.39
N ASP A 139 -11.02 -4.17 -11.19
CA ASP A 139 -9.96 -5.16 -11.31
C ASP A 139 -8.88 -4.86 -10.27
N LEU A 140 -8.32 -5.91 -9.68
CA LEU A 140 -7.24 -5.84 -8.71
C LEU A 140 -5.93 -6.23 -9.39
N VAL A 141 -4.89 -5.40 -9.26
CA VAL A 141 -3.52 -5.82 -9.54
C VAL A 141 -2.81 -6.12 -8.22
N MET A 142 -2.11 -7.25 -8.18
CA MET A 142 -1.42 -7.76 -7.01
C MET A 142 0.09 -7.70 -7.20
N PHE A 143 0.78 -7.27 -6.15
CA PHE A 143 2.24 -7.27 -6.10
C PHE A 143 2.76 -7.87 -4.79
N ALA A 144 3.99 -8.39 -4.80
CA ALA A 144 4.65 -8.88 -3.60
C ALA A 144 6.16 -8.59 -3.57
N ILE A 145 6.71 -8.50 -2.35
CA ILE A 145 8.14 -8.66 -2.05
C ILE A 145 8.27 -9.89 -1.16
N SER A 146 9.09 -10.85 -1.57
CA SER A 146 9.48 -11.99 -0.71
C SER A 146 10.71 -11.65 0.11
N TRP A 147 10.89 -12.36 1.22
CA TRP A 147 12.11 -12.33 2.02
C TRP A 147 13.37 -12.58 1.18
N SER A 148 13.33 -13.52 0.23
CA SER A 148 14.47 -13.79 -0.67
C SER A 148 14.81 -12.60 -1.57
N ALA A 149 13.83 -11.84 -2.04
CA ALA A 149 14.07 -10.61 -2.80
C ALA A 149 14.58 -9.48 -1.90
N TRP A 150 14.06 -9.42 -0.65
CA TRP A 150 14.49 -8.49 0.38
C TRP A 150 15.97 -8.61 0.71
N GLU A 151 16.43 -9.82 1.08
CA GLU A 151 17.83 -10.08 1.41
C GLU A 151 18.78 -9.86 0.22
N GLY A 152 18.24 -9.86 -1.00
CA GLY A 152 18.96 -9.52 -2.23
C GLY A 152 18.99 -8.02 -2.50
N GLU A 153 18.51 -7.63 -3.68
CA GLU A 153 18.64 -6.26 -4.20
C GLU A 153 17.59 -5.28 -3.67
N VAL A 154 16.49 -5.77 -3.09
CA VAL A 154 15.38 -4.91 -2.68
C VAL A 154 15.73 -4.12 -1.42
N LYS A 155 16.34 -4.72 -0.39
CA LYS A 155 16.70 -4.01 0.86
C LYS A 155 17.61 -2.81 0.61
N PRO A 156 18.73 -2.91 -0.12
CA PRO A 156 19.56 -1.75 -0.43
C PRO A 156 18.83 -0.66 -1.22
N HIS A 157 17.94 -1.05 -2.15
CA HIS A 157 17.18 -0.09 -2.95
C HIS A 157 16.15 0.67 -2.11
N VAL A 158 15.33 -0.04 -1.33
CA VAL A 158 14.30 0.56 -0.46
C VAL A 158 14.95 1.43 0.61
N THR A 159 16.08 1.00 1.18
CA THR A 159 16.80 1.79 2.19
C THR A 159 17.29 3.12 1.65
N ARG A 160 17.68 3.22 0.37
CA ARG A 160 18.08 4.50 -0.27
C ARG A 160 16.92 5.49 -0.48
N LEU A 161 15.67 5.07 -0.31
CA LEU A 161 14.49 5.93 -0.42
C LEU A 161 14.11 6.61 0.90
N LEU A 162 14.71 6.17 2.00
CA LEU A 162 14.55 6.71 3.35
C LEU A 162 15.58 7.81 3.61
#